data_AF-A0A653NPD7-F1
#
_entry.id   AF-A0A653NPD7-F1
#
_cell.length_a   1.000
_cell.length_b   1.000
_cell.length_c   1.000
_cell.angle_alpha   90.00
_cell.angle_beta   90.00
_cell.angle_gamma   90.00
#
_symmetry.space_group_name_H-M   'P 1'
#
loop_
_entity.id
_entity.type
_entity.pdbx_description
1 polymer ?
#
loop_
_entity_poly.entity_id
_entity_poly.type
_entity_poly.pdbx_seq_one_letter_code
_entity_poly.pdbx_strand_id
1 'polypeptide(L)'
;MIMEKKSSPQKEPEYIAIANRLKSLRKEKGYKNYEHIAYDLEMSRSAYWRLEQGVNFEIKTLIKICKLLKVSLAEFFKEIDLPE
;
A
#
# COMPACT_ATOMS: atom_id res chain seq x y z
N MET A 1 -20.44 -11.99 29.31
CA MET A 1 -20.18 -12.08 27.86
C MET A 1 -18.73 -11.75 27.62
N ILE A 2 -17.89 -12.75 27.38
CA ILE A 2 -16.52 -12.53 26.91
C ILE A 2 -16.66 -12.22 25.41
N MET A 3 -16.38 -10.98 25.02
CA MET A 3 -16.35 -10.62 23.60
C MET A 3 -15.12 -11.30 22.99
N GLU A 4 -15.34 -12.35 22.21
CA GLU A 4 -14.28 -12.96 21.40
C GLU A 4 -13.70 -11.86 20.51
N LYS A 5 -12.38 -11.58 20.66
CA LYS A 5 -11.65 -10.79 19.68
C LYS A 5 -11.83 -11.49 18.34
N LYS A 6 -12.61 -10.91 17.42
CA LYS A 6 -12.61 -11.32 16.01
C LYS A 6 -11.16 -11.37 15.58
N SER A 7 -10.66 -12.57 15.25
CA SER A 7 -9.34 -12.70 14.63
C SER A 7 -9.36 -11.79 13.40
N SER A 8 -8.45 -10.82 13.37
CA SER A 8 -8.23 -10.02 12.18
C SER A 8 -8.07 -10.99 11.01
N PRO A 9 -8.75 -10.79 9.87
CA PRO A 9 -8.56 -11.67 8.72
C PRO A 9 -7.07 -11.76 8.45
N GLN A 10 -6.55 -12.99 8.38
CA GLN A 10 -5.16 -13.27 8.05
C GLN A 10 -4.85 -12.49 6.78
N LYS A 11 -3.88 -11.57 6.84
CA LYS A 11 -3.51 -10.81 5.64
C LYS A 11 -2.72 -11.74 4.74
N GLU A 12 -3.19 -11.89 3.51
CA GLU A 12 -2.48 -12.66 2.48
C GLU A 12 -1.05 -12.10 2.35
N PRO A 13 -0.02 -12.95 2.30
CA PRO A 13 1.36 -12.51 2.33
C PRO A 13 1.72 -11.65 1.09
N GLU A 14 1.03 -11.82 -0.04
CA GLU A 14 1.10 -10.96 -1.23
C GLU A 14 0.63 -9.54 -0.93
N TYR A 15 -0.40 -9.37 -0.10
CA TYR A 15 -0.88 -8.03 0.28
C TYR A 15 0.18 -7.29 1.11
N ILE A 16 0.88 -8.03 1.96
CA ILE A 16 2.00 -7.48 2.74
C ILE A 16 3.17 -7.11 1.82
N ALA A 17 3.51 -7.96 0.85
CA ALA A 17 4.58 -7.69 -0.11
C ALA A 17 4.27 -6.42 -0.94
N ILE A 18 3.05 -6.28 -1.45
CA ILE A 18 2.58 -5.09 -2.18
C ILE A 18 2.60 -3.85 -1.28
N ALA A 19 2.13 -3.95 -0.04
CA ALA A 19 2.14 -2.85 0.92
C ALA A 19 3.56 -2.36 1.26
N ASN A 20 4.48 -3.30 1.43
CA ASN A 20 5.89 -2.99 1.66
C ASN A 20 6.50 -2.27 0.45
N ARG A 21 6.16 -2.71 -0.78
CA ARG A 21 6.61 -2.03 -2.00
C ARG A 21 6.09 -0.60 -2.10
N LEU A 22 4.80 -0.37 -1.82
CA LEU A 22 4.22 0.98 -1.78
C LEU A 22 4.98 1.90 -0.80
N LYS A 23 5.27 1.39 0.40
CA LYS A 23 5.99 2.11 1.45
C LYS A 23 7.43 2.44 1.06
N SER A 24 8.12 1.51 0.41
CA SER A 24 9.48 1.72 -0.07
C SER A 24 9.53 2.79 -1.16
N LEU A 25 8.65 2.70 -2.18
CA LEU A 25 8.59 3.68 -3.27
C LEU A 25 8.22 5.08 -2.76
N ARG A 26 7.30 5.18 -1.80
CA ARG A 26 6.98 6.46 -1.16
C ARG A 26 8.23 7.12 -0.57
N LYS A 27 9.01 6.36 0.21
CA LYS A 27 10.23 6.86 0.84
C LYS A 27 11.29 7.26 -0.19
N GLU A 28 11.47 6.44 -1.23
CA GLU A 28 12.41 6.70 -2.33
C GLU A 28 12.11 8.02 -3.04
N LYS A 29 10.82 8.34 -3.21
CA LYS A 29 10.36 9.59 -3.84
C LYS A 29 10.34 10.79 -2.88
N GLY A 30 10.88 10.65 -1.67
CA GLY A 30 11.07 11.76 -0.72
C GLY A 30 9.89 12.07 0.20
N TYR A 31 8.80 11.29 0.14
CA TYR A 31 7.66 11.45 1.04
C TYR A 31 7.98 10.91 2.43
N LYS A 32 8.44 11.79 3.32
CA LYS A 32 8.83 11.46 4.71
C LYS A 32 7.66 10.91 5.54
N ASN A 33 6.45 11.38 5.30
CA ASN A 33 5.22 10.93 5.96
C ASN A 33 4.18 10.44 4.93
N TYR A 34 3.22 9.67 5.40
CA TYR A 34 2.09 9.22 4.57
C TYR A 34 1.07 10.34 4.32
N GLU A 35 1.17 11.47 5.02
CA GLU A 35 0.21 12.57 4.90
C GLU A 35 0.39 13.34 3.59
N HIS A 36 1.64 13.61 3.21
CA HIS A 36 1.96 14.36 2.00
C HIS A 36 1.54 13.60 0.74
N ILE A 37 1.82 12.31 0.68
CA ILE A 37 1.39 11.49 -0.47
C ILE A 37 -0.13 11.30 -0.49
N ALA A 38 -0.78 11.21 0.68
CA ALA A 38 -2.23 11.10 0.73
C ALA A 38 -2.89 12.38 0.20
N TYR A 39 -2.31 13.55 0.50
CA TYR A 39 -2.72 14.82 -0.06
C TYR A 39 -2.60 14.84 -1.59
N ASP A 40 -1.43 14.47 -2.13
CA ASP A 40 -1.20 14.44 -3.58
C ASP A 40 -2.07 13.40 -4.32
N LEU A 41 -2.46 12.33 -3.63
CA LEU A 41 -3.40 11.32 -4.12
C LEU A 41 -4.86 11.69 -3.92
N GLU A 42 -5.15 12.86 -3.33
CA GLU A 42 -6.50 13.31 -2.97
C GLU A 42 -7.27 12.23 -2.18
N MET A 43 -6.60 11.61 -1.23
CA MET A 43 -7.16 10.54 -0.40
C MET A 43 -6.96 10.84 1.08
N SER A 44 -7.80 10.24 1.93
CA SER A 44 -7.62 10.41 3.36
C SER A 44 -6.33 9.77 3.84
N ARG A 45 -5.69 10.38 4.85
CA ARG A 45 -4.49 9.83 5.52
C ARG A 45 -4.71 8.37 5.97
N SER A 46 -5.89 8.08 6.51
CA SER A 46 -6.26 6.73 6.96
C SER A 46 -6.47 5.75 5.82
N ALA A 47 -6.89 6.21 4.62
CA ALA A 47 -6.95 5.36 3.44
C ALA A 47 -5.55 4.97 2.98
N TYR A 48 -4.65 5.94 2.79
CA TYR A 48 -3.28 5.65 2.37
C TYR A 48 -2.53 4.78 3.39
N TRP A 49 -2.65 5.10 4.69
CA TRP A 49 -2.04 4.30 5.74
C TRP A 49 -2.48 2.84 5.68
N ARG A 50 -3.77 2.57 5.46
CA ARG A 50 -4.29 1.19 5.30
C ARG A 50 -3.66 0.46 4.11
N LEU A 51 -3.38 1.13 3.00
CA LEU A 51 -2.68 0.52 1.87
C LEU A 51 -1.29 0.02 2.28
N GLU A 52 -0.54 0.84 3.05
CA GLU A 52 0.76 0.42 3.60
C GLU A 52 0.65 -0.63 4.72
N GLN A 53 -0.56 -0.94 5.19
CA GLN A 53 -0.81 -2.05 6.11
C GLN A 53 -1.21 -3.33 5.38
N GLY A 54 -1.34 -3.36 4.05
CA GLY A 54 -1.71 -4.57 3.31
C GLY A 54 -3.20 -4.91 3.40
N VAL A 55 -4.06 -3.90 3.20
CA VAL A 55 -5.48 -4.15 2.91
C VAL A 55 -5.64 -4.54 1.44
N ASN A 56 -6.71 -5.26 1.12
CA ASN A 56 -7.14 -5.40 -0.27
C ASN A 56 -7.61 -4.04 -0.81
N PHE A 57 -7.27 -3.72 -2.06
CA PHE A 57 -7.68 -2.50 -2.74
C PHE A 57 -7.75 -2.71 -4.25
N GLU A 58 -8.49 -1.84 -4.92
CA GLU A 58 -8.70 -1.93 -6.36
C GLU A 58 -7.45 -1.54 -7.17
N ILE A 59 -7.22 -2.21 -8.31
CA ILE A 59 -6.11 -1.93 -9.23
C ILE A 59 -6.08 -0.47 -9.70
N LYS A 60 -7.24 0.21 -9.82
CA LYS A 60 -7.28 1.65 -10.17
C LYS A 60 -6.50 2.52 -9.17
N THR A 61 -6.52 2.15 -7.89
CA THR A 61 -5.78 2.83 -6.83
C THR A 61 -4.28 2.57 -6.98
N LEU A 62 -3.88 1.33 -7.30
CA LEU A 62 -2.47 1.01 -7.62
C LEU A 62 -1.97 1.89 -8.77
N ILE A 63 -2.75 1.96 -9.86
CA ILE A 63 -2.42 2.76 -11.04
C ILE A 63 -2.27 4.25 -10.67
N LYS A 64 -3.18 4.81 -9.85
CA LYS A 64 -3.08 6.21 -9.40
C LYS A 64 -1.76 6.46 -8.65
N ILE A 65 -1.38 5.54 -7.75
CA ILE A 65 -0.14 5.64 -6.97
C ILE A 65 1.09 5.55 -7.87
N CYS A 66 1.15 4.54 -8.74
CA CYS A 66 2.25 4.36 -9.69
C CYS A 66 2.44 5.59 -10.60
N LYS A 67 1.34 6.18 -11.10
CA LYS A 67 1.38 7.42 -11.89
C LYS A 67 1.94 8.60 -11.10
N LEU A 68 1.48 8.82 -9.86
CA LEU A 68 1.99 9.89 -9.01
C LEU A 68 3.50 9.73 -8.75
N LEU A 69 3.93 8.50 -8.47
CA LEU A 69 5.34 8.19 -8.17
C LEU A 69 6.22 8.10 -9.43
N LYS A 70 5.64 8.25 -10.62
CA LYS A 70 6.30 8.12 -11.93
C LYS A 70 7.04 6.78 -12.07
N VAL A 71 6.32 5.69 -11.79
CA VAL A 71 6.80 4.31 -11.88
C VAL A 71 5.78 3.50 -12.68
N SER A 72 6.24 2.66 -13.61
CA SER A 72 5.38 1.74 -14.35
C SER A 72 4.93 0.55 -13.48
N LEU A 73 3.85 -0.14 -13.86
CA LEU A 73 3.45 -1.36 -13.14
C LEU A 73 4.54 -2.44 -13.21
N ALA A 74 5.24 -2.57 -14.34
CA ALA A 74 6.34 -3.52 -14.47
C ALA A 74 7.48 -3.24 -13.46
N GLU A 75 7.92 -1.99 -13.35
CA GLU A 75 8.92 -1.57 -12.35
C GLU A 75 8.41 -1.70 -10.91
N PHE A 76 7.11 -1.47 -10.70
CA PHE A 76 6.49 -1.68 -9.40
C PHE A 76 6.63 -3.15 -8.96
N PHE A 77 6.24 -4.09 -9.81
CA PHE A 77 6.24 -5.52 -9.51
C PHE A 77 7.62 -6.19 -9.57
N LYS A 78 8.60 -5.62 -10.26
CA LYS A 78 9.97 -6.17 -10.39
C LYS A 78 10.67 -6.38 -9.04
N GLU A 79 10.38 -5.54 -8.06
CA GLU A 79 11.02 -5.55 -6.74
C GLU A 79 10.08 -6.08 -5.64
N ILE A 80 9.14 -6.95 -6.02
CA ILE A 80 8.24 -7.62 -5.08
C ILE A 80 8.65 -9.09 -5.04
N ASP A 81 9.09 -9.53 -3.87
CA ASP A 81 9.26 -10.94 -3.56
C ASP A 81 7.90 -11.48 -3.12
N LEU A 82 7.20 -12.12 -4.06
CA LEU A 82 5.91 -12.74 -3.79
C LEU A 82 6.14 -14.16 -3.29
N PRO A 83 5.47 -14.58 -2.20
CA PRO A 83 5.50 -15.97 -1.75
C PRO A 83 4.88 -16.90 -2.82
N GLU A 84 5.42 -18.12 -2.92
CA GLU A 84 4.88 -19.20 -3.76
C GLU A 84 3.65 -19.88 -3.15
#